data_AF-A0A1I6ZBH8-F1
#
_entry.id   AF-A0A1I6ZBH8-F1
#
_cell.length_a   1.000
_cell.length_b   1.000
_cell.length_c   1.000
_cell.angle_alpha   90.00
_cell.angle_beta   90.00
_cell.angle_gamma   90.00
#
_symmetry.space_group_name_H-M   'P 1'
#
loop_
_entity.id
_entity.type
_entity.pdbx_description
1 polymer ?
#
loop_
_entity_poly.entity_id
_entity_poly.type
_entity_poly.pdbx_seq_one_letter_code
_entity_poly.pdbx_strand_id
1 'polypeptide(L)' 'MAFVVGDAQWPDPDRLCVDNIARFKRPKRYLRLLELPKNTYDKMLRPELRKMLEDKT' A
#
# COMPACT_ATOMS: atom_id res chain seq x y z
N MET A 1 3.58 5.32 -4.35
CA MET A 1 2.40 4.42 -4.30
C MET A 1 2.33 3.83 -2.91
N ALA A 2 1.14 3.51 -2.41
CA ALA A 2 0.95 2.89 -1.11
C ALA A 2 0.14 1.59 -1.26
N PHE A 3 0.51 0.59 -0.46
CA PHE A 3 -0.21 -0.68 -0.36
C PHE A 3 -0.99 -0.71 0.95
N VAL A 4 -2.21 -1.21 0.88
CA VAL A 4 -3.15 -1.28 2.00
C VAL A 4 -3.62 -2.71 2.12
N VAL A 5 -3.58 -3.26 3.33
CA VAL A 5 -4.06 -4.61 3.62
C VAL A 5 -5.05 -4.55 4.76
N GLY A 6 -6.11 -5.33 4.65
CA GLY A 6 -7.23 -5.35 5.57
C GLY A 6 -8.56 -5.08 4.89
N ASP A 7 -9.61 -5.53 5.54
CA ASP A 7 -11.02 -5.42 5.15
C ASP A 7 -11.71 -4.19 5.73
N ALA A 8 -11.06 -3.50 6.68
CA ALA A 8 -11.59 -2.30 7.30
C ALA A 8 -11.94 -1.21 6.27
N GLN A 9 -13.11 -0.60 6.46
CA GLN A 9 -13.51 0.59 5.73
C GLN A 9 -12.51 1.71 6.05
N TRP A 10 -11.69 2.11 5.07
CA TRP A 10 -10.77 3.23 5.21
C TRP A 10 -11.39 4.49 4.56
N PRO A 11 -12.02 5.40 5.33
CA PRO A 11 -12.60 6.61 4.79
C PRO A 11 -11.49 7.57 4.35
N ASP A 12 -11.52 7.93 3.07
CA ASP A 12 -10.68 8.92 2.37
C ASP A 12 -9.20 8.95 2.81
N PRO A 13 -8.35 8.08 2.23
CA PRO A 13 -6.94 8.01 2.58
C PRO A 13 -6.15 9.26 2.20
N ASP A 14 -6.64 10.03 1.23
CA ASP A 14 -6.02 11.28 0.80
C ASP A 14 -6.16 12.35 1.88
N ARG A 15 -7.37 12.51 2.44
CA ARG A 15 -7.63 13.46 3.53
C ARG A 15 -6.79 13.15 4.76
N LEU A 16 -6.74 11.89 5.17
CA LEU A 16 -5.89 11.46 6.30
C LEU A 16 -4.42 11.82 6.06
N CYS A 17 -3.93 11.63 4.83
CA CYS A 17 -2.56 11.99 4.47
C CYS A 17 -2.34 13.52 4.50
N VAL A 18 -3.27 14.32 3.99
CA VAL A 18 -3.15 15.78 4.00
C VAL A 18 -3.13 16.35 5.43
N ASP A 19 -3.90 15.74 6.34
CA ASP A 19 -4.02 16.20 7.73
C ASP A 19 -2.78 15.83 8.58
N ASN A 20 -2.05 14.76 8.23
CA ASN A 20 -0.96 14.22 9.05
C ASN A 20 0.44 14.33 8.42
N ILE A 21 0.55 14.46 7.10
CA ILE A 21 1.83 14.51 6.39
C ILE A 21 1.87 15.60 5.31
N ALA A 22 3.06 16.06 4.97
CA ALA A 22 3.25 17.03 3.90
C ALA A 22 2.76 16.47 2.54
N ARG A 23 2.11 17.31 1.73
CA ARG A 23 1.44 16.94 0.47
C ARG A 23 2.35 16.19 -0.52
N PHE A 24 3.65 16.51 -0.58
CA PHE A 24 4.59 15.83 -1.47
C PHE A 24 4.87 14.37 -1.08
N LYS A 25 4.64 14.00 0.19
CA LYS A 25 4.76 12.62 0.69
C LYS A 25 3.51 11.79 0.42
N ARG A 26 2.41 12.43 0.01
CA ARG A 26 1.15 11.76 -0.26
C ARG A 26 1.33 10.72 -1.38
N PRO A 27 0.89 9.48 -1.19
CA PRO A 27 0.89 8.47 -2.24
C PRO A 27 0.04 8.93 -3.44
N LYS A 28 0.52 8.70 -4.67
CA LYS A 28 -0.25 8.97 -5.89
C LYS A 28 -1.32 7.93 -6.20
N ARG A 29 -1.18 6.72 -5.67
CA ARG A 29 -2.08 5.58 -5.87
C ARG A 29 -2.09 4.74 -4.60
N TYR A 30 -3.26 4.22 -4.25
CA TYR A 30 -3.49 3.28 -3.16
C TYR A 30 -3.96 1.96 -3.75
N LEU A 31 -3.27 0.88 -3.40
CA LEU A 31 -3.60 -0.46 -3.86
C LEU A 31 -4.01 -1.33 -2.69
N ARG A 32 -5.26 -1.80 -2.69
CA ARG A 32 -5.71 -2.79 -1.71
C ARG A 32 -5.25 -4.18 -2.13
N LEU A 33 -4.64 -4.89 -1.19
CA LEU A 33 -4.25 -6.29 -1.32
C LEU A 33 -4.90 -7.08 -0.18
N LEU A 34 -5.18 -8.35 -0.43
CA LEU A 34 -5.67 -9.27 0.61
C LEU A 34 -4.57 -9.60 1.61
N GLU A 35 -3.34 -9.73 1.12
CA GLU A 35 -2.16 -10.00 1.93
C GLU A 35 -0.90 -9.34 1.33
N LEU A 36 0.11 -9.14 2.16
CA LEU A 36 1.44 -8.74 1.72
C LEU A 36 2.28 -9.98 1.44
N PRO A 37 3.13 -9.99 0.40
CA PRO A 37 4.08 -11.06 0.19
C PRO A 37 5.12 -11.01 1.30
N LYS A 38 5.09 -12.01 2.17
CA LYS A 38 6.01 -12.17 3.29
C LYS A 38 6.85 -13.42 3.11
N ASN A 39 8.07 -13.39 3.65
CA ASN A 39 8.87 -14.60 3.77
C ASN A 39 8.47 -15.42 5.01
N THR A 40 9.11 -16.58 5.20
CA THR A 40 8.93 -17.45 6.37
C THR A 40 9.20 -16.76 7.72
N TYR A 41 9.93 -15.65 7.71
CA TYR A 41 10.25 -14.83 8.88
C TYR A 41 9.38 -13.55 8.96
N ASP A 42 8.22 -13.55 8.29
CA ASP A 42 7.26 -12.43 8.22
C ASP A 42 7.82 -11.12 7.61
N LYS A 43 9.02 -11.15 7.01
CA LYS A 43 9.58 -9.96 6.35
C LYS A 43 8.90 -9.72 5.01
N MET A 44 8.48 -8.48 4.79
CA MET A 44 7.91 -8.02 3.53
C MET A 44 8.96 -8.11 2.40
N LEU A 45 8.58 -8.74 1.29
CA LEU A 45 9.43 -8.89 0.12
C LEU A 45 9.15 -7.79 -0.91
N ARG A 46 10.05 -6.80 -0.97
CA ARG A 46 9.99 -5.70 -1.96
C ARG A 46 10.05 -6.16 -3.42
N PRO A 47 10.85 -7.18 -3.81
CA PRO A 47 10.89 -7.67 -5.19
C PRO A 47 9.54 -8.22 -5.63
N GLU A 48 8.91 -9.03 -4.78
CA GLU A 48 7.61 -9.64 -5.05
C GLU A 48 6.50 -8.58 -5.11
N LEU A 49 6.53 -7.57 -4.24
CA LEU A 49 5.61 -6.43 -4.33
C LEU A 49 5.71 -5.68 -5.67
N ARG A 50 6.89 -5.60 -6.27
CA ARG A 50 7.07 -4.98 -7.59
C ARG A 50 6.50 -5.85 -8.71
N LYS A 51 6.74 -7.16 -8.68
CA LYS A 51 6.12 -8.09 -9.64
C LYS A 51 4.59 -8.03 -9.58
N MET A 52 4.01 -8.02 -8.38
CA MET A 52 2.55 -7.87 -8.20
C MET A 52 2.00 -6.55 -8.77
N LEU A 53 2.82 -5.50 -8.90
CA LEU A 53 2.42 -4.25 -9.57
C LEU A 53 2.46 -4.38 -11.09
N GLU A 54 3.48 -5.07 -11.61
CA GLU A 54 3.66 -5.34 -13.04
C GLU A 54 2.54 -6.26 -13.55
N ASP A 55 2.21 -7.32 -12.82
CA ASP A 55 1.14 -8.27 -13.18
C ASP A 55 -0.28 -7.68 -13.13
N LYS A 56 -0.48 -6.56 -12.40
CA LYS A 56 -1.78 -5.89 -12.25
C LYS A 56 -1.99 -4.71 -13.21
N THR A 57 -1.04 -4.43 -14.09
CA THR A 57 -1.10 -3.33 -15.08
C THR A 57 -1.55 -3.87 -16.44
#